data_AF-A0A402AKD3-F1
#
_entry.id   AF-A0A402AKD3-F1
#
_cell.length_a   1.000
_cell.length_b   1.000
_cell.length_c   1.000
_cell.angle_alpha   90.00
_cell.angle_beta   90.00
_cell.angle_gamma   90.00
#
_symmetry.space_group_name_H-M   'P 1'
#
loop_
_entity.id
_entity.type
_entity.pdbx_description
1 polymer ?
#
loop_
_entity_poly.entity_id
_entity_poly.type
_entity_poly.pdbx_seq_one_letter_code
_entity_poly.pdbx_strand_id
1 'polypeptide(L)'
;MVKAVMRQMQQRKVQLLSAQPEQILGSLGEHLIVPLLNFTILTLLPVALIPLRPEPSLATGNGQMLCFQRDAYQAIGGHAAVKGRILEDVLLARAIKEAGYRMAYADALELIQCRMYHSFDEVWSGFSKNLFAFYNYSLPFALGALLLNLLLFVVPQCILCANLLMASNTLLSILALLATLLPIIMRILLALRFNQNRIGWALGCSLLHPLSIALECLILLNSIRWHYRKTGTAWKGRYYPA
;
A
#
# COMPACT_ATOMS: atom_id res chain seq x y z
N MET A 1 4.86 2.83 24.38
CA MET A 1 4.52 2.04 23.19
C MET A 1 3.86 0.70 23.51
N VAL A 2 4.58 -0.33 24.00
CA VAL A 2 4.05 -1.71 24.18
C VAL A 2 2.74 -1.76 25.00
N LYS A 3 2.67 -1.06 26.13
CA LYS A 3 1.45 -0.98 26.96
C LYS A 3 0.24 -0.44 26.17
N ALA A 4 0.43 0.54 25.29
CA ALA A 4 -0.64 1.13 24.48
C ALA A 4 -1.14 0.13 23.43
N VAL A 5 -0.21 -0.60 22.78
CA VAL A 5 -0.52 -1.68 21.83
C VAL A 5 -1.32 -2.79 22.52
N MET A 6 -0.86 -3.27 23.68
CA MET A 6 -1.57 -4.30 24.45
C MET A 6 -2.97 -3.84 24.87
N ARG A 7 -3.10 -2.59 25.33
CA ARG A 7 -4.40 -2.00 25.69
C ARG A 7 -5.34 -1.96 24.48
N GLN A 8 -4.87 -1.57 23.30
CA GLN A 8 -5.67 -1.58 22.07
C GLN A 8 -6.13 -2.99 21.69
N MET A 9 -5.25 -3.99 21.79
CA MET A 9 -5.61 -5.39 21.55
C MET A 9 -6.72 -5.88 22.49
N GLN A 10 -6.59 -5.57 23.79
CA GLN A 10 -7.58 -5.93 24.80
C GLN A 10 -8.93 -5.23 24.56
N GLN A 11 -8.91 -3.92 24.30
CA GLN A 11 -10.12 -3.13 24.05
C GLN A 11 -10.87 -3.61 22.81
N ARG A 12 -10.14 -3.93 21.74
CA ARG A 12 -10.73 -4.40 20.47
C ARG A 12 -11.04 -5.90 20.48
N LYS A 13 -10.57 -6.64 21.50
CA LYS A 13 -10.68 -8.10 21.62
C LYS A 13 -10.15 -8.83 20.37
N VAL A 14 -8.92 -8.49 19.97
CA VAL A 14 -8.25 -9.05 18.79
C VAL A 14 -6.99 -9.81 19.17
N GLN A 15 -6.68 -10.86 18.41
CA GLN A 15 -5.50 -11.69 18.57
C GLN A 15 -4.30 -11.19 17.75
N LEU A 16 -4.55 -10.36 16.74
CA LEU A 16 -3.53 -9.62 15.99
C LEU A 16 -3.91 -8.14 15.93
N LEU A 17 -2.98 -7.28 16.32
CA LEU A 17 -3.00 -5.88 15.97
C LEU A 17 -1.83 -5.59 15.03
N SER A 18 -2.15 -5.16 13.82
CA SER A 18 -1.17 -4.53 12.92
C SER A 18 -1.44 -3.04 12.88
N ALA A 19 -0.41 -2.24 12.64
CA ALA A 19 -0.58 -0.81 12.57
C ALA A 19 0.33 -0.16 11.53
N GLN A 20 -0.17 0.93 10.95
CA GLN A 20 0.60 1.81 10.08
C GLN A 20 1.42 2.78 10.94
N PRO A 21 2.76 2.73 10.91
CA PRO A 21 3.58 3.74 11.55
C PRO A 21 3.69 4.99 10.67
N GLU A 22 4.16 6.09 11.27
CA GLU A 22 4.57 7.27 10.52
C GLU A 22 5.78 6.92 9.63
N GLN A 23 5.66 7.16 8.32
CA GLN A 23 6.77 6.99 7.40
C GLN A 23 7.61 8.25 7.36
N ILE A 24 8.87 8.14 7.72
CA ILE A 24 9.84 9.22 7.52
C ILE A 24 10.22 9.21 6.04
N LEU A 25 9.96 10.30 5.32
CA LEU A 25 10.23 10.47 3.87
C LEU A 25 11.22 11.62 3.63
N GLY A 26 12.22 11.39 2.76
CA GLY A 26 13.43 12.22 2.67
C GLY A 26 13.76 12.68 1.26
N SER A 27 13.52 11.84 0.26
CA SER A 27 13.72 12.17 -1.16
C SER A 27 12.41 12.32 -1.93
N LEU A 28 12.45 12.99 -3.09
CA LEU A 28 11.29 13.17 -3.97
C LEU A 28 10.65 11.82 -4.36
N GLY A 29 11.46 10.82 -4.70
CA GLY A 29 10.98 9.49 -5.07
C GLY A 29 10.18 8.81 -3.95
N GLU A 30 10.61 9.00 -2.70
CA GLU A 30 9.88 8.48 -1.54
C GLU A 30 8.54 9.19 -1.35
N HIS A 31 8.52 10.53 -1.46
CA HIS A 31 7.28 11.32 -1.34
C HIS A 31 6.26 11.03 -2.44
N LEU A 32 6.72 10.70 -3.65
CA LEU A 32 5.83 10.35 -4.76
C LEU A 32 5.19 8.97 -4.58
N ILE A 33 5.97 7.97 -4.17
CA ILE A 33 5.56 6.56 -4.26
C ILE A 33 5.13 5.99 -2.90
N VAL A 34 5.88 6.20 -1.81
CA VAL A 34 5.60 5.53 -0.53
C VAL A 34 4.20 5.80 0.00
N PRO A 35 3.66 7.04 -0.06
CA PRO A 35 2.31 7.26 0.42
C PRO A 35 1.24 6.56 -0.45
N LEU A 36 1.57 6.08 -1.67
CA LEU A 36 0.60 5.35 -2.51
C LEU A 36 0.12 4.09 -1.81
N LEU A 37 0.96 3.47 -0.97
CA LEU A 37 0.55 2.35 -0.13
C LEU A 37 -0.69 2.69 0.70
N ASN A 38 -0.70 3.84 1.38
CA ASN A 38 -1.86 4.28 2.16
C ASN A 38 -3.05 4.63 1.28
N PHE A 39 -2.82 5.24 0.13
CA PHE A 39 -3.89 5.55 -0.83
C PHE A 39 -4.55 4.25 -1.30
N THR A 40 -3.79 3.31 -1.85
CA THR A 40 -4.25 2.02 -2.35
C THR A 40 -4.98 1.21 -1.27
N ILE A 41 -4.42 1.11 -0.04
CA ILE A 41 -5.10 0.41 1.06
C ILE A 41 -6.43 1.08 1.40
N LEU A 42 -6.47 2.40 1.54
CA LEU A 42 -7.70 3.10 1.96
C LEU A 42 -8.74 3.21 0.86
N THR A 43 -8.35 3.18 -0.42
CA THR A 43 -9.28 3.18 -1.55
C THR A 43 -9.83 1.80 -1.87
N LEU A 44 -9.03 0.74 -1.71
CA LEU A 44 -9.42 -0.61 -2.14
C LEU A 44 -9.86 -1.51 -0.98
N LEU A 45 -9.30 -1.31 0.22
CA LEU A 45 -9.59 -2.15 1.37
C LEU A 45 -10.47 -1.37 2.37
N PRO A 46 -11.69 -1.85 2.67
CA PRO A 46 -12.52 -1.26 3.71
C PRO A 46 -11.96 -1.62 5.09
N VAL A 47 -10.92 -0.90 5.54
CA VAL A 47 -10.16 -1.17 6.77
C VAL A 47 -11.06 -1.26 8.01
N ALA A 48 -12.14 -0.49 8.05
CA ALA A 48 -13.13 -0.53 9.14
C ALA A 48 -13.84 -1.88 9.27
N LEU A 49 -13.95 -2.66 8.19
CA LEU A 49 -14.57 -3.98 8.20
C LEU A 49 -13.64 -5.06 8.74
N ILE A 50 -12.31 -4.84 8.73
CA ILE A 50 -11.32 -5.84 9.15
C ILE A 50 -11.65 -6.49 10.52
N PRO A 51 -11.94 -5.73 11.60
CA PRO A 51 -12.29 -6.32 12.90
C PRO A 51 -13.73 -6.83 13.01
N LEU A 52 -14.60 -6.50 12.06
CA LEU A 52 -16.04 -6.81 12.08
C LEU A 52 -16.40 -8.05 11.26
N ARG A 53 -15.52 -8.45 10.35
CA ARG A 53 -15.81 -9.39 9.28
C ARG A 53 -14.77 -10.53 9.26
N PRO A 54 -15.19 -11.81 9.31
CA PRO A 54 -14.26 -12.94 9.45
C PRO A 54 -13.47 -13.24 8.16
N GLU A 55 -13.84 -12.66 7.03
CA GLU A 55 -13.32 -12.98 5.71
C GLU A 55 -11.80 -12.74 5.62
N PRO A 56 -10.99 -13.77 5.31
CA PRO A 56 -9.54 -13.64 5.20
C PRO A 56 -9.09 -12.71 4.09
N SER A 57 -9.89 -12.52 3.04
CA SER A 57 -9.62 -11.57 1.95
C SER A 57 -9.57 -10.11 2.41
N LEU A 58 -10.18 -9.80 3.56
CA LEU A 58 -10.09 -8.48 4.19
C LEU A 58 -8.84 -8.31 5.06
N ALA A 59 -8.07 -9.38 5.31
CA ALA A 59 -6.89 -9.28 6.14
C ALA A 59 -5.76 -8.52 5.42
N THR A 60 -5.11 -7.62 6.14
CA THR A 60 -3.85 -7.01 5.72
C THR A 60 -2.96 -6.78 6.93
N GLY A 61 -1.66 -6.94 6.76
CA GLY A 61 -0.67 -6.69 7.78
C GLY A 61 0.39 -5.75 7.25
N ASN A 62 0.91 -4.89 8.13
CA ASN A 62 2.12 -4.13 7.89
C ASN A 62 3.24 -4.72 8.75
N GLY A 63 4.26 -5.28 8.12
CA GLY A 63 5.40 -5.91 8.80
C GLY A 63 6.22 -4.97 9.68
N GLN A 64 6.03 -3.65 9.59
CA GLN A 64 6.66 -2.67 10.49
C GLN A 64 6.05 -2.69 11.90
N MET A 65 4.80 -3.16 12.04
CA MET A 65 4.17 -3.36 13.34
C MET A 65 3.16 -4.52 13.28
N LEU A 66 3.51 -5.60 13.97
CA LEU A 66 2.64 -6.74 14.23
C LEU A 66 2.74 -7.11 15.71
N CYS A 67 1.60 -7.20 16.38
CA CYS A 67 1.52 -7.67 17.76
C CYS A 67 0.48 -8.79 17.85
N PHE A 68 0.92 -9.95 18.33
CA PHE A 68 0.09 -11.16 18.40
C PHE A 68 -0.15 -11.57 19.85
N GLN A 69 -1.33 -12.14 20.11
CA GLN A 69 -1.51 -13.02 21.25
C GLN A 69 -0.68 -14.30 21.00
N ARG A 70 0.07 -14.72 22.02
CA ARG A 70 1.02 -15.85 21.91
C ARG A 70 0.36 -17.11 21.37
N ASP A 71 -0.77 -17.50 21.95
CA ASP A 71 -1.44 -18.76 21.59
C ASP A 71 -1.95 -18.73 20.15
N ALA A 72 -2.51 -17.60 19.70
CA ALA A 72 -2.97 -17.44 18.33
C ALA A 72 -1.81 -17.46 17.32
N TYR A 73 -0.67 -16.84 17.65
CA TYR A 73 0.53 -16.88 16.81
C TYR A 73 1.09 -18.29 16.68
N GLN A 74 1.09 -19.07 17.76
CA GLN A 74 1.51 -20.47 17.74
C GLN A 74 0.52 -21.35 16.97
N ALA A 75 -0.78 -21.13 17.12
CA ALA A 75 -1.83 -21.89 16.43
C ALA A 75 -1.73 -21.78 14.90
N ILE A 76 -1.31 -20.63 14.37
CA ILE A 76 -1.08 -20.43 12.92
C ILE A 76 0.32 -20.88 12.46
N GLY A 77 1.14 -21.46 13.33
CA GLY A 77 2.53 -21.86 13.03
C GLY A 77 3.54 -20.71 12.98
N GLY A 78 3.12 -19.48 13.31
CA GLY A 78 3.95 -18.28 13.30
C GLY A 78 4.65 -18.02 11.97
N HIS A 79 5.81 -17.36 12.02
CA HIS A 79 6.60 -17.05 10.82
C HIS A 79 7.10 -18.29 10.07
N ALA A 80 7.14 -19.47 10.71
CA ALA A 80 7.49 -20.70 10.00
C ALA A 80 6.46 -21.04 8.90
N ALA A 81 5.18 -20.71 9.10
CA ALA A 81 4.11 -20.95 8.14
C ALA A 81 4.21 -20.10 6.87
N VAL A 82 4.91 -18.95 6.94
CA VAL A 82 5.08 -18.02 5.81
C VAL A 82 6.52 -17.93 5.32
N LYS A 83 7.38 -18.84 5.77
CA LYS A 83 8.81 -18.84 5.43
C LYS A 83 9.01 -18.88 3.91
N GLY A 84 9.84 -17.97 3.40
CA GLY A 84 10.16 -17.88 1.98
C GLY A 84 9.08 -17.19 1.13
N ARG A 85 8.02 -16.67 1.76
CA ARG A 85 7.04 -15.81 1.10
C ARG A 85 7.50 -14.36 1.19
N ILE A 86 7.21 -13.56 0.16
CA ILE A 86 7.63 -12.16 0.12
C ILE A 86 6.73 -11.26 0.98
N LEU A 87 5.43 -11.57 1.03
CA LEU A 87 4.39 -10.84 1.78
C LEU A 87 4.04 -11.58 3.08
N GLU A 88 5.03 -11.80 3.93
CA GLU A 88 4.89 -12.55 5.19
C GLU A 88 3.84 -11.92 6.12
N ASP A 89 3.80 -10.60 6.19
CA ASP A 89 2.91 -9.80 7.02
C ASP A 89 1.43 -9.93 6.63
N VAL A 90 1.12 -9.81 5.34
CA VAL A 90 -0.23 -9.99 4.80
C VAL A 90 -0.68 -11.45 4.97
N LEU A 91 0.22 -12.41 4.73
CA LEU A 91 -0.10 -13.83 4.88
C LEU A 91 -0.32 -14.25 6.34
N LEU A 92 0.45 -13.70 7.28
CA LEU A 92 0.20 -13.91 8.72
C LEU A 92 -1.14 -13.31 9.14
N ALA A 93 -1.47 -12.12 8.67
CA ALA A 93 -2.77 -11.50 8.92
C ALA A 93 -3.92 -12.35 8.37
N ARG A 94 -3.76 -12.91 7.17
CA ARG A 94 -4.72 -13.82 6.56
C ARG A 94 -4.87 -15.11 7.35
N ALA A 95 -3.76 -15.73 7.77
CA ALA A 95 -3.75 -16.95 8.57
C ALA A 95 -4.47 -16.78 9.91
N ILE A 96 -4.35 -15.61 10.56
CA ILE A 96 -5.13 -15.28 11.77
C ILE A 96 -6.63 -15.38 11.51
N LYS A 97 -7.12 -14.79 10.41
CA LYS A 97 -8.55 -14.87 10.06
C LYS A 97 -8.98 -16.27 9.64
N GLU A 98 -8.14 -16.99 8.89
CA GLU A 98 -8.40 -18.38 8.48
C GLU A 98 -8.51 -19.33 9.68
N ALA A 99 -7.75 -19.08 10.75
CA ALA A 99 -7.84 -19.80 12.02
C ALA A 99 -9.03 -19.37 12.89
N GLY A 100 -9.92 -18.49 12.40
CA GLY A 100 -11.10 -18.01 13.13
C GLY A 100 -10.81 -16.92 14.17
N TYR A 101 -9.58 -16.40 14.23
CA TYR A 101 -9.23 -15.32 15.13
C TYR A 101 -9.55 -13.94 14.53
N ARG A 102 -9.64 -12.95 15.42
CA ARG A 102 -9.92 -11.56 15.05
C ARG A 102 -8.63 -10.76 14.95
N MET A 103 -8.60 -9.84 14.02
CA MET A 103 -7.51 -8.88 13.87
C MET A 103 -8.03 -7.45 13.73
N ALA A 104 -7.16 -6.49 14.03
CA ALA A 104 -7.39 -5.09 13.71
C ALA A 104 -6.19 -4.51 12.96
N TYR A 105 -6.47 -3.57 12.07
CA TYR A 105 -5.49 -2.70 11.46
C TYR A 105 -5.70 -1.29 12.00
N ALA A 106 -4.67 -0.70 12.58
CA ALA A 106 -4.76 0.59 13.25
C ALA A 106 -3.76 1.61 12.70
N ASP A 107 -3.95 2.85 13.09
CA ASP A 107 -2.99 3.94 12.91
C ASP A 107 -2.09 4.00 14.17
N ALA A 108 -0.78 4.07 13.97
CA ALA A 108 0.22 4.24 15.02
C ALA A 108 1.18 5.42 14.75
N LEU A 109 0.73 6.43 13.98
CA LEU A 109 1.51 7.61 13.58
C LEU A 109 2.23 8.29 14.74
N GLU A 110 1.56 8.47 15.89
CA GLU A 110 2.13 9.17 17.05
C GLU A 110 3.00 8.27 17.96
N LEU A 111 3.06 6.97 17.68
CA LEU A 111 3.71 5.97 18.55
C LEU A 111 4.93 5.32 17.91
N ILE A 112 4.95 5.20 16.59
CA ILE A 112 5.96 4.45 15.84
C ILE A 112 6.32 5.23 14.59
N GLN A 113 7.61 5.50 14.43
CA GLN A 113 8.17 6.09 13.20
C GLN A 113 9.03 5.03 12.51
N CYS A 114 8.95 4.97 11.17
CA CYS A 114 9.75 4.07 10.37
C CYS A 114 10.33 4.78 9.16
N ARG A 115 11.63 4.57 8.94
CA ARG A 115 12.34 4.97 7.73
C ARG A 115 12.51 3.74 6.84
N MET A 116 11.60 3.57 5.88
CA MET A 116 11.57 2.36 5.06
C MET A 116 12.65 2.34 3.97
N TYR A 117 12.88 3.48 3.32
CA TYR A 117 13.77 3.66 2.18
C TYR A 117 14.54 4.98 2.28
N HIS A 118 15.68 5.07 1.61
CA HIS A 118 16.56 6.24 1.61
C HIS A 118 16.77 6.88 0.24
N SER A 119 16.28 6.26 -0.83
CA SER A 119 16.43 6.75 -2.20
C SER A 119 15.30 6.25 -3.11
N PHE A 120 15.19 6.83 -4.30
CA PHE A 120 14.28 6.34 -5.35
C PHE A 120 14.60 4.90 -5.75
N ASP A 121 15.87 4.52 -5.85
CA ASP A 121 16.28 3.17 -6.25
C ASP A 121 15.87 2.11 -5.22
N GLU A 122 15.96 2.45 -3.93
CA GLU A 122 15.48 1.59 -2.84
C GLU A 122 13.96 1.44 -2.89
N VAL A 123 13.23 2.53 -3.13
CA VAL A 123 11.76 2.51 -3.31
C VAL A 123 11.38 1.64 -4.51
N TRP A 124 12.00 1.88 -5.66
CA TRP A 124 11.76 1.14 -6.90
C TRP A 124 11.99 -0.36 -6.68
N SER A 125 13.14 -0.72 -6.12
CA SER A 125 13.51 -2.12 -5.88
C SER A 125 12.62 -2.77 -4.82
N GLY A 126 12.29 -2.05 -3.74
CA GLY A 126 11.48 -2.55 -2.65
C GLY A 126 10.04 -2.81 -3.04
N PHE A 127 9.40 -1.91 -3.80
CA PHE A 127 8.06 -2.16 -4.33
C PHE A 127 8.08 -3.16 -5.49
N SER A 128 9.09 -3.16 -6.35
CA SER A 128 9.24 -4.17 -7.42
C SER A 128 9.32 -5.59 -6.87
N LYS A 129 9.83 -5.78 -5.66
CA LYS A 129 9.84 -7.08 -5.00
C LYS A 129 8.43 -7.59 -4.69
N ASN A 130 7.54 -6.70 -4.24
CA ASN A 130 6.30 -7.08 -3.56
C ASN A 130 5.04 -6.91 -4.41
N LEU A 131 5.02 -5.99 -5.39
CA LEU A 131 3.80 -5.61 -6.09
C LEU A 131 3.14 -6.76 -6.87
N PHE A 132 3.90 -7.60 -7.58
CA PHE A 132 3.28 -8.72 -8.28
C PHE A 132 2.81 -9.82 -7.31
N ALA A 133 3.53 -10.01 -6.20
CA ALA A 133 3.11 -10.91 -5.13
C ALA A 133 1.79 -10.45 -4.47
N PHE A 134 1.52 -9.15 -4.43
CA PHE A 134 0.27 -8.59 -3.92
C PHE A 134 -0.95 -9.07 -4.74
N TYR A 135 -0.77 -9.23 -6.06
CA TYR A 135 -1.76 -9.83 -6.95
C TYR A 135 -1.68 -11.37 -7.02
N ASN A 136 -1.02 -12.00 -6.04
CA ASN A 136 -0.80 -13.44 -5.97
C ASN A 136 -0.17 -14.01 -7.25
N TYR A 137 0.73 -13.26 -7.89
CA TYR A 137 1.38 -13.61 -9.16
C TYR A 137 0.41 -13.89 -10.32
N SER A 138 -0.82 -13.38 -10.24
CA SER A 138 -1.80 -13.51 -11.32
C SER A 138 -1.63 -12.38 -12.32
N LEU A 139 -1.10 -12.71 -13.51
CA LEU A 139 -0.88 -11.75 -14.58
C LEU A 139 -2.17 -11.04 -15.03
N PRO A 140 -3.33 -11.72 -15.22
CA PRO A 140 -4.57 -11.03 -15.57
C PRO A 140 -5.02 -10.01 -14.52
N PHE A 141 -4.91 -10.34 -13.22
CA PHE A 141 -5.29 -9.40 -12.16
C PHE A 141 -4.32 -8.22 -12.08
N ALA A 142 -3.02 -8.46 -12.20
CA ALA A 142 -2.01 -7.40 -12.20
C ALA A 142 -2.19 -6.44 -13.40
N LEU A 143 -2.38 -6.97 -14.61
CA LEU A 143 -2.60 -6.13 -15.80
C LEU A 143 -3.97 -5.44 -15.76
N GLY A 144 -5.00 -6.09 -15.24
CA GLY A 144 -6.31 -5.46 -15.02
C GLY A 144 -6.22 -4.30 -14.03
N ALA A 145 -5.51 -4.46 -12.92
CA ALA A 145 -5.28 -3.40 -11.94
C ALA A 145 -4.43 -2.27 -12.53
N LEU A 146 -3.40 -2.59 -13.32
CA LEU A 146 -2.60 -1.60 -14.05
C LEU A 146 -3.47 -0.77 -14.98
N LEU A 147 -4.27 -1.42 -15.83
CA LEU A 147 -5.15 -0.73 -16.78
C LEU A 147 -6.17 0.13 -16.05
N LEU A 148 -6.79 -0.39 -14.99
CA LEU A 148 -7.75 0.36 -14.18
C LEU A 148 -7.12 1.61 -13.56
N ASN A 149 -5.92 1.50 -12.98
CA ASN A 149 -5.21 2.64 -12.41
C ASN A 149 -4.89 3.71 -13.47
N LEU A 150 -4.44 3.30 -14.66
CA LEU A 150 -4.20 4.23 -15.76
C LEU A 150 -5.48 4.93 -16.20
N LEU A 151 -6.57 4.17 -16.40
CA LEU A 151 -7.86 4.71 -16.84
C LEU A 151 -8.48 5.67 -15.81
N LEU A 152 -8.33 5.39 -14.51
CA LEU A 152 -8.92 6.22 -13.46
C LEU A 152 -8.08 7.45 -13.11
N PHE A 153 -6.75 7.35 -13.14
CA PHE A 153 -5.88 8.35 -12.54
C PHE A 153 -4.91 9.04 -13.50
N VAL A 154 -4.69 8.49 -14.70
CA VAL A 154 -3.77 9.07 -15.70
C VAL A 154 -4.50 9.58 -16.93
N VAL A 155 -5.38 8.77 -17.50
CA VAL A 155 -6.14 9.10 -18.72
C VAL A 155 -6.99 10.37 -18.58
N PRO A 156 -7.69 10.64 -17.46
CA PRO A 156 -8.49 11.86 -17.34
C PRO A 156 -7.66 13.14 -17.49
N GLN A 157 -6.43 13.14 -16.97
CA GLN A 157 -5.52 14.28 -17.12
C GLN A 157 -5.06 14.45 -18.57
N CYS A 158 -4.77 13.35 -19.28
CA CYS A 158 -4.44 13.40 -20.70
C CYS A 158 -5.59 13.96 -21.55
N ILE A 159 -6.83 13.52 -21.26
CA ILE A 159 -8.05 14.02 -21.92
C ILE A 159 -8.23 15.52 -21.63
N LEU A 160 -8.05 15.94 -20.38
CA LEU A 160 -8.16 17.35 -19.99
C LEU A 160 -7.16 18.21 -20.77
N CYS A 161 -5.87 17.83 -20.79
CA CYS A 161 -4.84 18.56 -21.51
C CYS A 161 -5.13 18.62 -23.02
N ALA A 162 -5.53 17.50 -23.64
CA ALA A 162 -5.84 17.46 -25.07
C ALA A 162 -7.05 18.36 -25.41
N ASN A 163 -8.10 18.33 -24.60
CA ASN A 163 -9.30 19.12 -24.84
C ASN A 163 -9.08 20.62 -24.63
N LEU A 164 -8.26 21.01 -23.65
CA LEU A 164 -7.87 22.41 -23.45
C LEU A 164 -7.07 22.98 -24.64
N LEU A 165 -6.27 22.16 -25.32
CA LEU A 165 -5.52 22.56 -26.51
C LEU A 165 -6.40 22.65 -27.77
N MET A 166 -7.43 21.81 -27.86
CA MET A 166 -8.30 21.71 -29.04
C MET A 166 -9.61 22.51 -28.92
N ALA A 167 -9.92 23.05 -27.73
CA ALA A 167 -11.15 23.77 -27.40
C ALA A 167 -12.44 23.05 -27.85
N SER A 168 -12.50 21.73 -27.67
CA SER A 168 -13.45 20.89 -28.41
C SER A 168 -14.78 20.65 -27.69
N ASN A 169 -14.78 20.42 -26.37
CA ASN A 169 -16.00 20.08 -25.64
C ASN A 169 -15.96 20.43 -24.14
N THR A 170 -16.79 21.39 -23.72
CA THR A 170 -16.85 21.88 -22.33
C THR A 170 -17.26 20.80 -21.32
N LEU A 171 -18.24 19.95 -21.63
CA LEU A 171 -18.71 18.91 -20.72
C LEU A 171 -17.60 17.88 -20.45
N LEU A 172 -16.90 17.46 -21.51
CA LEU A 172 -15.77 16.53 -21.38
C LEU A 172 -14.64 17.13 -20.54
N SER A 173 -14.33 18.42 -20.70
CA SER A 173 -13.34 19.11 -19.87
C SER A 173 -13.74 19.15 -18.40
N ILE A 174 -15.01 19.41 -18.09
CA ILE A 174 -15.52 19.41 -16.70
C ILE A 174 -15.38 18.01 -16.09
N LEU A 175 -15.80 16.96 -16.80
CA LEU A 175 -15.71 15.59 -16.31
C LEU A 175 -14.25 15.15 -16.10
N ALA A 176 -13.36 15.45 -17.05
CA ALA A 176 -11.94 15.14 -16.96
C ALA A 176 -11.25 15.90 -15.81
N LEU A 177 -11.64 17.16 -15.58
CA LEU A 177 -11.17 17.96 -14.45
C LEU A 177 -11.61 17.36 -13.12
N LEU A 178 -12.90 17.01 -12.96
CA LEU A 178 -13.40 16.41 -11.73
C LEU A 178 -12.73 15.05 -11.43
N ALA A 179 -12.59 14.20 -12.46
CA ALA A 179 -11.91 12.92 -12.35
C ALA A 179 -10.42 13.05 -11.99
N THR A 180 -9.78 14.16 -12.38
CA THR A 180 -8.39 14.46 -12.00
C THR A 180 -8.29 15.04 -10.59
N LEU A 181 -9.17 15.98 -10.23
CA LEU A 181 -9.11 16.68 -8.94
C LEU A 181 -9.49 15.78 -7.77
N LEU A 182 -10.47 14.89 -7.92
CA LEU A 182 -10.92 14.01 -6.84
C LEU A 182 -9.77 13.18 -6.21
N PRO A 183 -8.97 12.40 -6.97
CA PRO A 183 -7.87 11.63 -6.39
C PRO A 183 -6.76 12.54 -5.84
N ILE A 184 -6.51 13.72 -6.42
CA ILE A 184 -5.56 14.71 -5.87
C ILE A 184 -6.04 15.21 -4.51
N ILE A 185 -7.33 15.53 -4.36
CA ILE A 185 -7.91 15.95 -3.08
C ILE A 185 -7.78 14.82 -2.05
N MET A 186 -8.12 13.58 -2.42
CA MET A 186 -7.93 12.43 -1.55
C MET A 186 -6.46 12.29 -1.12
N ARG A 187 -5.53 12.47 -2.06
CA ARG A 187 -4.09 12.44 -1.82
C ARG A 187 -3.64 13.51 -0.83
N ILE A 188 -4.14 14.73 -0.99
CA ILE A 188 -3.91 15.85 -0.07
C ILE A 188 -4.43 15.52 1.32
N LEU A 189 -5.66 15.02 1.46
CA LEU A 189 -6.23 14.65 2.76
C LEU A 189 -5.40 13.57 3.47
N LEU A 190 -4.91 12.59 2.72
CA LEU A 190 -3.98 11.59 3.25
C LEU A 190 -2.63 12.19 3.63
N ALA A 191 -2.10 13.14 2.85
CA ALA A 191 -0.88 13.85 3.19
C ALA A 191 -1.01 14.64 4.50
N LEU A 192 -2.15 15.34 4.69
CA LEU A 192 -2.44 16.07 5.92
C LEU A 192 -2.54 15.14 7.13
N ARG A 193 -3.10 13.94 6.96
CA ARG A 193 -3.23 12.96 8.03
C ARG A 193 -1.93 12.25 8.37
N PHE A 194 -1.24 11.71 7.35
CA PHE A 194 -0.16 10.72 7.53
C PHE A 194 1.27 11.26 7.34
N ASN A 195 1.46 12.48 6.80
CA ASN A 195 2.79 13.02 6.43
C ASN A 195 3.08 14.39 7.08
N GLN A 196 2.83 14.52 8.38
CA GLN A 196 2.87 15.82 9.08
C GLN A 196 4.27 16.45 9.12
N ASN A 197 5.33 15.64 9.24
CA ASN A 197 6.71 16.13 9.35
C ASN A 197 7.26 16.87 8.12
N ARG A 198 6.67 16.68 6.92
CA ARG A 198 7.12 17.31 5.66
C ARG A 198 5.94 17.68 4.76
N ILE A 199 4.93 18.31 5.35
CA ILE A 199 3.64 18.56 4.70
C ILE A 199 3.74 19.33 3.38
N GLY A 200 4.63 20.32 3.27
CA GLY A 200 4.82 21.08 2.03
C GLY A 200 5.25 20.21 0.84
N TRP A 201 6.21 19.31 1.07
CA TRP A 201 6.64 18.33 0.06
C TRP A 201 5.53 17.34 -0.27
N ALA A 202 4.81 16.86 0.75
CA ALA A 202 3.72 15.91 0.57
C ALA A 202 2.56 16.53 -0.23
N LEU A 203 2.22 17.80 -0.01
CA LEU A 203 1.22 18.54 -0.78
C LEU A 203 1.65 18.76 -2.23
N GLY A 204 2.89 19.19 -2.46
CA GLY A 204 3.43 19.34 -3.82
C GLY A 204 3.42 18.01 -4.59
N CYS A 205 3.84 16.92 -3.95
CA CYS A 205 3.80 15.58 -4.55
C CYS A 205 2.38 15.06 -4.76
N SER A 206 1.39 15.55 -3.99
CA SER A 206 -0.02 15.18 -4.19
C SER A 206 -0.58 15.71 -5.50
N LEU A 207 -0.11 16.88 -5.97
CA LEU A 207 -0.48 17.42 -7.29
C LEU A 207 0.08 16.55 -8.43
N LEU A 208 1.19 15.85 -8.18
CA LEU A 208 1.82 14.90 -9.10
C LEU A 208 1.23 13.49 -8.99
N HIS A 209 0.01 13.33 -8.44
CA HIS A 209 -0.61 12.01 -8.28
C HIS A 209 -0.69 11.18 -9.57
N PRO A 210 -1.08 11.74 -10.75
CA PRO A 210 -1.05 10.97 -12.00
C PRO A 210 0.34 10.42 -12.33
N LEU A 211 1.40 11.19 -12.07
CA LEU A 211 2.79 10.76 -12.25
C LEU A 211 3.15 9.65 -11.26
N SER A 212 2.75 9.78 -9.99
CA SER A 212 2.94 8.74 -8.98
C SER A 212 2.30 7.42 -9.39
N ILE A 213 1.07 7.43 -9.92
CA ILE A 213 0.38 6.22 -10.41
C ILE A 213 1.08 5.64 -11.65
N ALA A 214 1.53 6.48 -12.57
CA ALA A 214 2.31 6.01 -13.72
C ALA A 214 3.61 5.32 -13.27
N LEU A 215 4.32 5.88 -12.28
CA LEU A 215 5.50 5.24 -11.68
C LEU A 215 5.16 3.92 -11.01
N GLU A 216 4.07 3.83 -10.24
CA GLU A 216 3.61 2.56 -9.65
C GLU A 216 3.32 1.50 -10.72
N CYS A 217 2.68 1.88 -11.83
CA CYS A 217 2.45 0.97 -12.95
C CYS A 217 3.76 0.46 -13.56
N LEU A 218 4.77 1.32 -13.71
CA LEU A 218 6.10 0.91 -14.19
C LEU A 218 6.80 -0.03 -13.21
N ILE A 219 6.68 0.22 -11.90
CA ILE A 219 7.21 -0.67 -10.85
C ILE A 219 6.50 -2.03 -10.91
N LEU A 220 5.18 -2.07 -11.11
CA LEU A 220 4.43 -3.32 -11.27
C LEU A 220 4.89 -4.11 -12.51
N LEU A 221 5.07 -3.44 -13.65
CA LEU A 221 5.65 -4.09 -14.86
C LEU A 221 7.06 -4.63 -14.59
N ASN A 222 7.87 -3.88 -13.86
CA ASN A 222 9.20 -4.33 -13.45
C ASN A 222 9.13 -5.54 -12.49
N SER A 223 8.17 -5.55 -11.56
CA SER A 223 7.89 -6.66 -10.65
C SER A 223 7.52 -7.94 -11.41
N ILE A 224 6.62 -7.82 -12.40
CA ILE A 224 6.24 -8.92 -13.30
C ILE A 224 7.46 -9.44 -14.07
N ARG A 225 8.26 -8.53 -14.65
CA ARG A 225 9.48 -8.88 -15.38
C ARG A 225 10.48 -9.64 -14.50
N TRP A 226 10.66 -9.21 -13.25
CA TRP A 226 11.56 -9.87 -12.29
C TRP A 226 11.13 -11.30 -12.00
N HIS A 227 9.84 -11.52 -11.74
CA HIS A 227 9.30 -12.86 -11.50
C HIS A 227 9.56 -13.81 -12.69
N TYR A 228 9.23 -13.40 -13.91
CA TYR A 228 9.41 -14.25 -15.10
C TYR A 228 10.86 -14.47 -15.51
N ARG A 229 11.78 -13.57 -15.15
CA ARG A 229 13.21 -13.78 -15.38
C ARG A 229 13.83 -14.84 -14.47
N LYS A 230 13.08 -15.40 -13.52
CA LYS A 230 13.52 -16.42 -12.54
C LYS A 230 14.78 -16.04 -11.77
N THR A 231 15.14 -14.76 -11.73
CA THR A 231 16.35 -14.27 -11.05
C THR A 231 16.21 -14.28 -9.53
N GLY A 232 15.10 -14.79 -9.01
CA GLY A 232 14.65 -14.56 -7.64
C GLY A 232 14.60 -13.08 -7.31
N THR A 233 14.29 -12.77 -6.06
CA THR A 233 14.39 -11.40 -5.54
C THR A 233 15.39 -11.38 -4.41
N ALA A 234 16.55 -10.76 -4.67
CA ALA A 234 17.51 -10.41 -3.63
C ALA A 234 16.99 -9.15 -2.90
N TRP A 235 16.73 -9.28 -1.60
CA TRP A 235 16.23 -8.18 -0.78
C TRP A 235 16.90 -8.15 0.58
N LYS A 236 17.63 -7.06 0.88
CA LYS A 236 18.36 -6.86 2.14
C LYS A 236 19.15 -8.11 2.55
N GLY A 237 19.90 -8.68 1.61
CA GLY A 237 20.74 -9.86 1.83
C GLY A 237 20.02 -11.22 1.80
N ARG A 238 18.71 -11.28 1.56
CA ARG A 238 17.92 -12.52 1.45
C ARG A 238 17.51 -12.79 0.03
N TYR A 239 17.53 -14.05 -0.39
CA TYR A 239 17.06 -14.47 -1.71
C TYR A 239 15.69 -15.16 -1.59
N TYR A 240 14.72 -14.65 -2.32
CA TYR A 240 13.42 -15.28 -2.48
C TYR A 240 13.37 -15.97 -3.85
N PRO A 241 13.21 -17.31 -3.91
CA PRO A 241 13.08 -18.01 -5.18
C PRO A 241 11.82 -17.53 -5.92
N ALA A 242 11.88 -17.57 -7.25
CA ALA A 242 10.78 -17.19 -8.14
C ALA A 242 9.62 -18.19 -8.08
#